data_AF-A0A9D5W7U5-F1
#
_entry.id   AF-A0A9D5W7U5-F1
#
_cell.length_a   1.000
_cell.length_b   1.000
_cell.length_c   1.000
_cell.angle_alpha   90.00
_cell.angle_beta   90.00
_cell.angle_gamma   90.00
#
_symmetry.space_group_name_H-M   'P 1'
#
loop_
_entity.id
_entity.type
_entity.pdbx_description
1 polymer ?
#
loop_
_entity_poly.entity_id
_entity_poly.type
_entity_poly.pdbx_seq_one_letter_code
_entity_poly.pdbx_strand_id
1 'polypeptide(L)'
;MQLHTTSTARQVRVQSLESRIADALDLGDATLHRVDFDDLFLSEAAMKALHHIGDLIVKHYRREGREAKSHDFSLHSLTMHAHWVEQSGNLIICAEYGEDIHCVQVPARHWTLRNAKFH
;
A
#
# COMPACT_ATOMS: atom_id res chain seq x y z
N MET A 1 -48.18 12.67 20.25
CA MET A 1 -47.70 11.66 19.29
C MET A 1 -46.42 12.20 18.67
N GLN A 2 -45.25 11.83 19.22
CA GLN A 2 -43.94 12.34 18.77
C GLN A 2 -43.26 11.27 17.91
N LEU A 3 -42.94 11.64 16.67
CA LEU A 3 -42.16 10.82 15.74
C LEU A 3 -40.68 11.05 16.03
N HIS A 4 -40.01 10.04 16.56
CA HIS A 4 -38.55 10.00 16.62
C HIS A 4 -38.01 9.54 15.26
N THR A 5 -37.55 10.47 14.45
CA THR A 5 -36.68 10.15 13.31
C THR A 5 -35.25 10.00 13.82
N THR A 6 -34.81 8.77 14.06
CA THR A 6 -33.39 8.44 14.17
C THR A 6 -32.77 8.55 12.79
N SER A 7 -32.23 9.73 12.48
CA SER A 7 -31.35 9.94 11.33
C SER A 7 -30.04 9.21 11.61
N THR A 8 -29.89 8.00 11.06
CA THR A 8 -28.62 7.28 11.04
C THR A 8 -27.69 8.03 10.08
N ALA A 9 -26.92 8.97 10.63
CA ALA A 9 -25.80 9.56 9.92
C ALA A 9 -24.84 8.42 9.53
N ARG A 10 -24.81 8.08 8.24
CA ARG A 10 -23.83 7.18 7.63
C ARG A 10 -22.48 7.88 7.69
N GLN A 11 -21.80 7.71 8.82
CA GLN A 11 -20.45 8.19 9.04
C GLN A 11 -19.55 7.43 8.07
N VAL A 12 -19.13 8.11 7.00
CA VAL A 12 -18.10 7.60 6.09
C VAL A 12 -16.83 7.47 6.93
N ARG A 13 -16.57 6.27 7.46
CA ARG A 13 -15.30 6.00 8.14
C ARG A 13 -14.22 6.12 7.09
N VAL A 14 -13.38 7.14 7.22
CA VAL A 14 -12.08 7.16 6.56
C VAL A 14 -11.33 5.94 7.09
N GLN A 15 -11.32 4.84 6.34
CA GLN A 15 -10.54 3.67 6.69
C GLN A 15 -9.06 4.05 6.67
N SER A 16 -8.30 3.62 7.68
CA SER A 16 -6.86 3.81 7.66
C SER A 16 -6.23 3.01 6.51
N LEU A 17 -5.04 3.44 6.08
CA LEU A 17 -4.28 2.73 5.05
C LEU A 17 -4.04 1.27 5.45
N GLU A 18 -3.71 1.02 6.71
CA GLU A 18 -3.48 -0.31 7.26
C GLU A 18 -4.73 -1.19 7.17
N SER A 19 -5.92 -0.63 7.44
CA SER A 19 -7.19 -1.34 7.26
C SER A 19 -7.43 -1.69 5.79
N ARG A 20 -7.17 -0.77 4.87
CA ARG A 20 -7.30 -1.00 3.42
C ARG A 20 -6.34 -2.09 2.94
N ILE A 21 -5.10 -2.10 3.45
CA ILE A 21 -4.09 -3.12 3.13
C ILE A 21 -4.49 -4.49 3.68
N ALA A 22 -4.93 -4.55 4.95
CA ALA A 22 -5.36 -5.79 5.58
C ALA A 22 -6.56 -6.41 4.85
N ASP A 23 -7.55 -5.59 4.48
CA ASP A 23 -8.72 -6.01 3.71
C ASP A 23 -8.32 -6.49 2.31
N ALA A 24 -7.46 -5.75 1.60
CA ALA A 24 -7.07 -6.06 0.23
C ALA A 24 -6.22 -7.34 0.10
N LEU A 25 -5.48 -7.70 1.14
CA LEU A 25 -4.58 -8.85 1.16
C LEU A 25 -5.11 -10.02 2.00
N ASP A 26 -6.36 -9.95 2.46
CA ASP A 26 -7.01 -10.95 3.31
C ASP A 26 -6.15 -11.34 4.53
N LEU A 27 -5.59 -10.33 5.20
CA LEU A 27 -4.67 -10.54 6.33
C LEU A 27 -5.39 -10.79 7.65
N GLY A 28 -6.72 -10.63 7.69
CA GLY A 28 -7.51 -10.74 8.92
C GLY A 28 -6.97 -9.82 10.03
N ASP A 29 -6.78 -10.39 11.21
CA ASP A 29 -6.26 -9.68 12.40
C ASP A 29 -4.72 -9.57 12.43
N ALA A 30 -4.04 -9.63 11.29
CA ALA A 30 -2.59 -9.53 11.25
C ALA A 30 -2.09 -8.16 11.78
N THR A 31 -0.97 -8.20 12.50
CA THR A 31 -0.35 -6.98 13.03
C THR A 31 0.58 -6.41 11.96
N LEU A 32 0.28 -5.19 11.52
CA LEU A 32 1.09 -4.45 10.55
C LEU A 32 1.98 -3.43 11.27
N HIS A 33 3.28 -3.57 11.10
CA HIS A 33 4.28 -2.63 11.60
C HIS A 33 4.78 -1.77 10.44
N ARG A 34 4.61 -0.45 10.52
CA ARG A 34 5.15 0.45 9.50
C ARG A 34 6.68 0.43 9.54
N VAL A 35 7.30 0.33 8.37
CA VAL A 35 8.74 0.35 8.18
C VAL A 35 9.09 1.55 7.29
N ASP A 36 10.20 2.22 7.59
CA ASP A 36 10.72 3.22 6.66
C ASP A 36 11.26 2.53 5.41
N PHE A 37 10.83 2.98 4.24
CA PHE A 37 11.25 2.40 2.98
C PHE A 37 12.77 2.59 2.76
N ASP A 38 13.33 3.69 3.25
CA ASP A 38 14.75 3.99 3.12
C ASP A 38 15.61 3.05 3.97
N ASP A 39 15.04 2.48 5.04
CA ASP A 39 15.69 1.51 5.91
C ASP A 39 15.63 0.07 5.38
N LEU A 40 15.07 -0.18 4.19
CA LEU A 40 14.98 -1.51 3.62
C LEU A 40 16.18 -1.85 2.72
N PHE A 41 16.69 -3.07 2.86
CA PHE A 41 17.38 -3.79 1.81
C PHE A 41 16.45 -4.80 1.19
N LEU A 42 16.38 -4.81 -0.14
CA LEU A 42 15.55 -5.71 -0.92
C LEU A 42 16.43 -6.56 -1.83
N SER A 43 16.12 -7.84 -1.93
CA SER A 43 16.76 -8.72 -2.91
C SER A 43 16.43 -8.28 -4.34
N GLU A 44 17.24 -8.70 -5.31
CA GLU A 44 16.99 -8.43 -6.73
C GLU A 44 15.62 -8.93 -7.19
N ALA A 45 15.18 -10.09 -6.69
CA ALA A 45 13.86 -10.65 -6.99
C ALA A 45 12.72 -9.74 -6.51
N ALA A 46 12.85 -9.17 -5.30
CA ALA A 46 11.88 -8.22 -4.76
C ALA A 46 11.86 -6.91 -5.57
N MET A 47 13.04 -6.40 -5.94
CA MET A 47 13.15 -5.21 -6.80
C MET A 47 12.49 -5.42 -8.16
N LYS A 48 12.69 -6.59 -8.79
CA LYS A 48 12.03 -6.94 -10.06
C LYS A 48 10.50 -6.96 -9.93
N ALA A 49 9.96 -7.49 -8.83
CA ALA A 49 8.53 -7.50 -8.58
C ALA A 49 7.97 -6.08 -8.42
N LEU A 50 8.69 -5.20 -7.70
CA LEU A 50 8.31 -3.79 -7.56
C LEU A 50 8.32 -3.04 -8.89
N HIS A 51 9.37 -3.23 -9.70
CA HIS A 51 9.45 -2.63 -11.03
C HIS A 51 8.27 -3.07 -11.91
N HIS A 52 7.94 -4.36 -11.88
CA HIS A 52 6.81 -4.88 -12.64
C HIS A 52 5.49 -4.22 -12.24
N ILE A 53 5.26 -4.01 -10.95
CA ILE A 53 4.06 -3.33 -10.45
C ILE A 53 4.06 -1.86 -10.84
N GLY A 54 5.19 -1.17 -10.71
CA GLY A 54 5.35 0.19 -11.20
C GLY A 54 4.97 0.33 -12.68
N ASP A 55 5.43 -0.60 -13.52
CA ASP A 55 5.06 -0.62 -14.94
C ASP A 55 3.55 -0.83 -15.16
N LEU A 56 2.92 -1.70 -14.37
CA LEU A 56 1.47 -1.94 -14.46
C LEU A 56 0.67 -0.70 -14.05
N ILE A 57 1.09 -0.01 -12.99
CA ILE A 57 0.49 1.26 -12.53
C ILE A 57 0.58 2.29 -13.65
N VAL A 58 1.79 2.54 -14.16
CA VAL A 58 2.00 3.52 -15.24
C VAL A 58 1.16 3.19 -16.48
N LYS A 59 1.13 1.91 -16.88
CA LYS A 59 0.31 1.45 -18.02
C LYS A 59 -1.18 1.63 -17.78
N HIS A 60 -1.66 1.33 -16.58
CA HIS A 60 -3.06 1.49 -16.20
C HIS A 60 -3.49 2.96 -16.32
N TYR A 61 -2.75 3.88 -15.70
CA TYR A 61 -3.08 5.32 -15.71
C TYR A 61 -2.97 5.96 -17.09
N ARG A 62 -1.99 5.54 -17.92
CA ARG A 62 -1.90 5.95 -19.33
C ARG A 62 -3.13 5.52 -20.13
N ARG A 63 -3.56 4.27 -19.97
CA ARG A 63 -4.66 3.69 -20.75
C ARG A 63 -6.02 4.28 -20.40
N GLU A 64 -6.25 4.62 -19.13
CA GLU A 64 -7.53 5.20 -18.69
C GLU A 64 -7.74 6.64 -19.16
N GLY A 65 -6.79 7.24 -19.87
CA GLY A 65 -6.90 8.62 -20.35
C GLY A 65 -7.00 9.62 -19.19
N ARG A 66 -6.61 9.23 -17.97
CA ARG A 66 -6.46 10.15 -16.84
C ARG A 66 -5.33 11.17 -17.10
N GLU A 67 -4.43 10.88 -18.05
CA GLU A 67 -3.47 11.84 -18.62
C GLU A 67 -4.11 12.89 -19.57
N ALA A 68 -5.34 12.69 -20.06
CA ALA A 68 -5.93 13.53 -21.10
C ALA A 68 -6.56 14.85 -20.59
N LYS A 69 -6.64 15.07 -19.27
CA LYS A 69 -7.11 16.34 -18.69
C LYS A 69 -6.07 17.10 -17.87
N SER A 70 -4.95 16.49 -17.52
CA SER A 70 -3.78 17.20 -16.99
C SER A 70 -2.52 16.45 -17.40
N HIS A 71 -1.51 17.22 -17.80
CA HIS A 71 -0.15 16.78 -18.10
C HIS A 71 0.62 16.14 -16.93
N ASP A 72 -0.03 15.63 -15.88
CA ASP A 72 0.65 15.30 -14.62
C ASP A 72 0.26 13.92 -14.07
N PHE A 73 0.51 12.85 -14.82
CA PHE A 73 1.03 11.65 -14.14
C PHE A 73 2.44 12.00 -13.64
N SER A 74 2.51 12.74 -12.55
CA SER A 74 3.76 13.06 -11.88
C SER A 74 4.07 11.94 -10.92
N LEU A 75 5.20 11.26 -11.12
CA LEU A 75 5.72 10.26 -10.19
C LEU A 75 5.83 10.81 -8.75
N HIS A 76 5.90 12.14 -8.59
CA HIS A 76 5.90 12.82 -7.30
C HIS A 76 4.59 12.67 -6.51
N SER A 77 3.48 12.32 -7.17
CA SER A 77 2.19 12.08 -6.50
C SER A 77 2.03 10.65 -6.01
N LEU A 78 2.98 9.77 -6.34
CA LEU A 78 2.98 8.37 -5.90
C LEU A 78 3.61 8.29 -4.51
N THR A 79 2.84 7.86 -3.52
CA THR A 79 3.35 7.65 -2.16
C THR A 79 3.63 6.17 -1.93
N MET A 80 4.84 5.86 -1.46
CA MET A 80 5.24 4.50 -1.13
C MET A 80 5.12 4.25 0.37
N HIS A 81 4.54 3.12 0.74
CA HIS A 81 4.38 2.67 2.11
C HIS A 81 4.92 1.25 2.26
N ALA A 82 5.61 0.98 3.37
CA ALA A 82 6.12 -0.34 3.68
C ALA A 82 5.60 -0.80 5.06
N HIS A 83 5.08 -2.03 5.11
CA HIS A 83 4.51 -2.63 6.30
C HIS A 83 5.02 -4.05 6.49
N TRP A 84 5.65 -4.33 7.61
CA TRP A 84 6.01 -5.69 8.00
C TRP A 84 4.83 -6.37 8.68
N VAL A 85 4.54 -7.60 8.27
CA VAL A 85 3.52 -8.47 8.87
C VAL A 85 4.16 -9.35 9.94
N GLU A 86 3.78 -9.14 11.20
CA GLU A 86 4.39 -9.82 12.35
C GLU A 86 4.32 -11.36 12.25
N GLN A 87 3.15 -11.87 11.88
CA GLN A 87 2.87 -13.31 11.86
C GLN A 87 3.66 -14.07 10.79
N SER A 88 3.91 -13.44 9.64
CA SER A 88 4.52 -14.12 8.49
C SER A 88 5.98 -13.72 8.24
N GLY A 89 6.43 -12.61 8.82
CA GLY A 89 7.72 -12.02 8.47
C GLY A 89 7.72 -11.33 7.10
N ASN A 90 6.61 -11.37 6.35
CA ASN A 90 6.54 -10.78 5.02
C ASN A 90 6.50 -9.26 5.12
N LEU A 91 7.07 -8.61 4.10
CA LEU A 91 6.96 -7.18 3.90
C LEU A 91 5.90 -6.91 2.85
N ILE A 92 5.02 -5.97 3.13
CA ILE A 92 4.06 -5.43 2.17
C ILE A 92 4.59 -4.08 1.75
N ILE A 93 4.72 -3.87 0.44
CA ILE A 93 5.04 -2.56 -0.12
C ILE A 93 3.84 -2.12 -0.94
N CYS A 94 3.30 -0.95 -0.64
CA CYS A 94 2.18 -0.37 -1.35
C CYS A 94 2.56 0.94 -2.01
N ALA A 95 2.09 1.13 -3.25
CA ALA A 95 2.08 2.40 -3.94
C ALA A 95 0.66 2.95 -3.92
N GLU A 96 0.50 4.20 -3.47
CA GLU A 96 -0.76 4.91 -3.45
C GLU A 96 -0.72 6.06 -4.46
N TYR A 97 -1.75 6.14 -5.31
CA TYR A 97 -1.95 7.23 -6.26
C TYR A 97 -3.43 7.58 -6.34
N GLY A 98 -3.79 8.77 -5.89
CA GLY A 98 -5.20 9.16 -5.76
C GLY A 98 -5.94 8.27 -4.76
N GLU A 99 -6.99 7.59 -5.20
CA GLU A 99 -7.78 6.66 -4.37
C GLU A 99 -7.33 5.20 -4.51
N ASP A 100 -6.46 4.92 -5.48
CA ASP A 100 -6.03 3.56 -5.80
C ASP A 100 -4.80 3.17 -4.97
N ILE A 101 -4.77 1.91 -4.54
CA ILE A 101 -3.65 1.33 -3.81
C ILE A 101 -3.21 0.04 -4.50
N HIS A 102 -1.92 -0.07 -4.74
CA HIS A 102 -1.30 -1.22 -5.38
C HIS A 102 -0.25 -1.80 -4.44
N CYS A 103 -0.47 -3.01 -3.94
CA CYS A 103 0.42 -3.64 -2.97
C CYS A 103 1.11 -4.87 -3.53
N VAL A 104 2.33 -5.12 -3.05
CA VAL A 104 3.08 -6.36 -3.25
C VAL A 104 3.46 -6.96 -1.93
N GLN A 105 3.34 -8.28 -1.83
CA GLN A 105 3.92 -9.05 -0.73
C GLN A 105 5.32 -9.54 -1.13
N VAL A 106 6.31 -9.13 -0.37
CA VAL A 106 7.71 -9.57 -0.45
C VAL A 106 7.95 -10.58 0.66
N PRO A 107 8.29 -11.84 0.33
CA PRO A 107 8.54 -12.86 1.34
C PRO A 107 9.70 -12.48 2.27
N ALA A 108 9.65 -12.91 3.54
CA ALA A 108 10.64 -12.59 4.58
C ALA A 108 12.11 -12.73 4.15
N ARG A 109 12.43 -13.76 3.36
CA ARG A 109 13.79 -14.03 2.85
C ARG A 109 14.32 -13.02 1.81
N HIS A 110 13.46 -12.13 1.32
CA HIS A 110 13.78 -11.21 0.23
C HIS A 110 13.93 -9.76 0.67
N TRP A 111 13.88 -9.49 1.99
CA TRP A 111 14.09 -8.18 2.56
C TRP A 111 14.79 -8.24 3.93
N THR A 112 15.38 -7.13 4.35
CA THR A 112 15.91 -6.93 5.71
C THR A 112 16.01 -5.43 6.01
N LEU A 113 16.18 -5.05 7.26
CA LEU A 113 16.52 -3.68 7.64
C LEU A 113 18.02 -3.42 7.43
N ARG A 114 18.39 -2.23 6.93
CA ARG A 114 19.80 -1.81 6.73
C ARG A 114 20.59 -1.78 8.03
N ASN A 115 19.92 -1.42 9.12
CA ASN A 115 20.53 -1.28 10.44
C ASN A 115 20.21 -2.47 11.37
N ALA A 116 19.83 -3.62 10.82
CA ALA A 116 19.81 -4.87 11.59
C ALA A 116 21.26 -5.24 11.94
N LYS A 117 21.82 -4.57 12.96
CA LYS A 117 23.01 -5.05 13.65
C LYS A 117 22.61 -6.37 14.28
N PHE A 118 22.96 -7.46 13.61
CA PHE A 118 23.01 -8.77 14.23
C PHE A 118 23.97 -8.65 15.42
N HIS A 119 23.40 -8.71 16.63
CA HIS A 119 24.14 -8.98 17.86
C HIS A 119 24.31 -10.48 18.02
#